data_AF-A0A5B1M7N0-F1
#
_entry.id   AF-A0A5B1M7N0-F1
#
_cell.length_a   1.000
_cell.length_b   1.000
_cell.length_c   1.000
_cell.angle_alpha   90.00
_cell.angle_beta   90.00
_cell.angle_gamma   90.00
#
_symmetry.space_group_name_H-M   'P 1'
#
loop_
_entity.id
_entity.type
_entity.pdbx_description
1 polymer ?
#
loop_
_entity_poly.entity_id
_entity_poly.type
_entity_poly.pdbx_seq_one_letter_code
_entity_poly.pdbx_strand_id
1 'polypeptide(L)'
;MIDRTNLPGWAVDLIRDGVPPRELRARGDRAVWDELGRTALSAIAHGWSRPEWEYLVLEPGSDLGRQARLTSSGKVRTPRSLARTLTTAWERAEKRAEESPAWTTETARDEAVRRAQRVRDLAADPDVLLPDAQRTLLCHAADRAESTGRTLANLPLQPTAEATGLTVKAVRYHLGRLDAAGLLVLVERGRWVGDPRKAGAKRNTTPRRTPRASVYQLPDVEALATYLSRETRQVCPKRQTGVPQPDSGSVPQHQTGVPQPAMTEEAAVPALPIPGPNVTDEEWTVMLQALVEHRASADRTAAGERHLYVVREETR
;
A
#
# COMPACT_ATOMS: atom_id res chain seq x y z
N MET A 1 -3.29 26.35 14.58
CA MET A 1 -2.92 25.13 15.34
C MET A 1 -3.18 23.96 14.41
N ILE A 2 -2.15 23.22 14.00
CA ILE A 2 -2.30 22.12 13.04
C ILE A 2 -3.05 20.97 13.74
N ASP A 3 -4.17 20.55 13.18
CA ASP A 3 -4.96 19.46 13.74
C ASP A 3 -4.29 18.11 13.49
N ARG A 4 -3.56 17.62 14.49
CA ARG A 4 -2.85 16.33 14.44
C ARG A 4 -3.79 15.13 14.35
N THR A 5 -5.09 15.30 14.58
CA THR A 5 -6.06 14.19 14.59
C THR A 5 -6.33 13.61 13.20
N ASN A 6 -5.97 14.35 12.14
CA ASN A 6 -6.22 13.94 10.77
C ASN A 6 -5.10 13.05 10.17
N LEU A 7 -4.02 12.78 10.91
CA LEU A 7 -3.02 11.76 10.53
C LEU A 7 -3.28 10.45 11.29
N PRO A 8 -3.06 9.28 10.66
CA PRO A 8 -3.23 8.01 11.36
C PRO A 8 -2.17 7.87 12.46
N GLY A 9 -2.56 7.27 13.59
CA GLY A 9 -1.72 7.18 14.79
C GLY A 9 -0.32 6.60 14.53
N TRP A 10 -0.20 5.60 13.65
CA TRP A 10 1.10 5.02 13.29
C TRP A 10 2.05 6.03 12.62
N ALA A 11 1.52 6.98 11.84
CA ALA A 11 2.33 8.00 11.17
C ALA A 11 2.78 9.06 12.17
N VAL A 12 1.89 9.45 13.10
CA VAL A 12 2.22 10.35 14.21
C VAL A 12 3.26 9.73 15.12
N ASP A 13 3.07 8.46 15.52
CA ASP A 13 4.02 7.70 16.34
C ASP A 13 5.37 7.58 15.63
N LEU A 14 5.40 7.32 14.32
CA LEU A 14 6.63 7.24 13.55
C LEU A 14 7.35 8.59 13.44
N ILE A 15 6.64 9.70 13.28
CA ILE A 15 7.24 11.04 13.29
C ILE A 15 7.80 11.36 14.68
N ARG A 16 7.09 10.99 15.75
CA ARG A 16 7.50 11.20 17.14
C ARG A 16 8.70 10.34 17.52
N ASP A 17 8.62 9.03 17.30
CA ASP A 17 9.57 8.02 17.82
C ASP A 17 10.72 7.72 16.83
N GLY A 18 10.56 8.10 15.56
CA GLY A 18 11.57 7.92 14.52
C GLY A 18 11.80 6.46 14.12
N VAL A 19 12.84 6.24 13.32
CA VAL A 19 13.27 4.91 12.90
C VAL A 19 13.88 4.16 14.10
N PRO A 20 13.49 2.89 14.35
CA PRO A 20 14.08 2.09 15.42
C PRO A 20 15.60 1.95 15.28
N PRO A 21 16.39 1.99 16.38
CA PRO A 21 17.85 1.95 16.31
C PRO A 21 18.43 0.74 15.55
N ARG A 22 17.74 -0.41 15.62
CA ARG A 22 18.15 -1.62 14.89
C ARG A 22 18.09 -1.42 13.37
N GLU A 23 17.04 -0.79 12.88
CA GLU A 23 16.85 -0.53 11.44
C GLU A 23 17.75 0.60 10.97
N LEU A 24 17.93 1.63 11.79
CA LEU A 24 18.85 2.72 11.52
C LEU A 24 20.30 2.21 11.38
N ARG A 25 20.75 1.28 12.22
CA ARG A 25 22.08 0.64 12.06
C ARG A 25 22.19 -0.21 10.80
N ALA A 26 21.12 -0.88 10.39
CA ALA A 26 21.14 -1.79 9.26
C ALA A 26 21.07 -1.07 7.91
N ARG A 27 20.36 0.06 7.83
CA ARG A 27 20.02 0.73 6.56
C ARG A 27 20.43 2.20 6.50
N GLY A 28 20.83 2.79 7.63
CA GLY A 28 21.27 4.18 7.73
C GLY A 28 20.25 5.17 7.17
N ASP A 29 20.73 6.09 6.34
CA ASP A 29 19.94 7.14 5.70
C ASP A 29 18.75 6.60 4.89
N ARG A 30 18.87 5.38 4.35
CA ARG A 30 17.79 4.78 3.56
C ARG A 30 16.57 4.45 4.41
N ALA A 31 16.74 4.04 5.67
CA ALA A 31 15.57 3.81 6.53
C ALA A 31 14.85 5.12 6.85
N VAL A 32 15.60 6.18 7.17
CA VAL A 32 15.02 7.51 7.42
C VAL A 32 14.29 8.03 6.18
N TRP A 33 14.91 7.89 5.00
CA TRP A 33 14.30 8.26 3.73
C TRP A 33 12.98 7.52 3.46
N ASP A 34 12.95 6.19 3.65
CA ASP A 34 11.75 5.40 3.41
C ASP A 34 10.60 5.82 4.35
N GLU A 35 10.90 6.09 5.63
CA GLU A 35 9.88 6.52 6.60
C GLU A 35 9.42 7.97 6.38
N LEU A 36 10.30 8.87 5.91
CA LEU A 36 9.88 10.20 5.44
C LEU A 36 8.90 10.09 4.27
N GLY A 37 9.21 9.25 3.27
CA GLY A 37 8.29 9.00 2.15
C GLY A 37 6.97 8.38 2.60
N ARG A 38 7.00 7.46 3.57
CA ARG A 38 5.81 6.79 4.11
C ARG A 38 4.89 7.76 4.85
N THR A 39 5.46 8.65 5.67
CA THR A 39 4.69 9.67 6.40
C THR A 39 4.17 10.76 5.47
N ALA A 40 4.95 11.18 4.47
CA ALA A 40 4.51 12.12 3.43
C ALA A 40 3.33 11.54 2.63
N LEU A 41 3.42 10.28 2.19
CA LEU A 41 2.34 9.61 1.47
C LEU A 41 1.06 9.53 2.32
N SER A 42 1.21 9.23 3.61
CA SER A 42 0.08 9.23 4.54
C SER A 42 -0.53 10.62 4.70
N ALA A 43 0.28 11.67 4.78
CA ALA A 43 -0.18 13.05 4.91
C ALA A 43 -1.00 13.47 3.67
N ILE A 44 -0.49 13.19 2.47
CA ILE A 44 -1.20 13.44 1.20
C ILE A 44 -2.55 12.71 1.18
N ALA A 45 -2.57 11.44 1.57
CA ALA A 45 -3.79 10.64 1.59
C ALA A 45 -4.87 11.18 2.57
N HIS A 46 -4.49 12.05 3.51
CA HIS A 46 -5.40 12.70 4.46
C HIS A 46 -5.55 14.21 4.18
N GLY A 47 -5.18 14.67 2.98
CA GLY A 47 -5.40 16.04 2.53
C GLY A 47 -4.46 17.08 3.15
N TRP A 48 -3.36 16.66 3.77
CA TRP A 48 -2.37 17.60 4.30
C TRP A 48 -1.56 18.22 3.17
N SER A 49 -1.18 19.47 3.36
CA SER A 49 -0.21 20.16 2.52
C SER A 49 1.22 19.86 2.96
N ARG A 50 2.17 20.03 2.03
CA ARG A 50 3.61 19.87 2.31
C ARG A 50 4.08 20.69 3.53
N PRO A 51 3.73 21.99 3.68
CA PRO A 51 4.19 22.76 4.84
C PRO A 51 3.67 22.21 6.18
N GLU A 52 2.47 21.63 6.21
CA GLU A 52 1.90 21.05 7.45
C GLU A 52 2.64 19.77 7.86
N TRP A 53 2.95 18.91 6.89
CA TRP A 53 3.78 17.73 7.12
C TRP A 53 5.21 18.10 7.52
N GLU A 54 5.85 19.05 6.81
CA GLU A 54 7.20 19.51 7.14
C GLU A 54 7.26 20.12 8.54
N TYR A 55 6.26 20.93 8.92
CA TYR A 55 6.18 21.49 10.26
C TYR A 55 6.17 20.40 11.34
N LEU A 56 5.38 19.33 11.14
CA LEU A 56 5.28 18.23 12.10
C LEU A 56 6.57 17.41 12.17
N VAL A 57 7.21 17.17 11.03
CA VAL A 57 8.51 16.47 10.97
C VAL A 57 9.63 17.32 11.58
N LEU A 58 9.61 18.64 11.41
CA LEU A 58 10.67 19.52 11.90
C LEU A 58 10.50 19.97 13.35
N GLU A 59 9.39 19.62 13.98
CA GLU A 59 9.09 19.95 15.38
C GLU A 59 10.19 19.44 16.32
N PRO A 60 10.57 20.19 17.38
CA PRO A 60 11.64 19.78 18.29
C PRO A 60 11.47 18.38 18.90
N GLY A 61 10.22 17.95 19.09
CA GLY A 61 9.85 16.63 19.62
C GLY A 61 9.88 15.48 18.61
N SER A 62 10.17 15.73 17.33
CA SER A 62 10.21 14.68 16.31
C SER A 62 11.58 13.99 16.26
N ASP A 63 11.64 12.73 16.67
CA ASP A 63 12.83 11.90 16.50
C ASP A 63 13.12 11.64 15.01
N LEU A 64 12.08 11.50 14.18
CA LEU A 64 12.25 11.37 12.74
C LEU A 64 12.91 12.61 12.12
N GLY A 65 12.48 13.82 12.54
CA GLY A 65 13.11 15.08 12.17
C GLY A 65 14.56 15.18 12.63
N ARG A 66 14.85 14.78 13.87
CA ARG A 66 16.23 14.73 14.39
C ARG A 66 17.09 13.76 13.58
N GLN A 67 16.58 12.58 13.25
CA GLN A 67 17.27 11.62 12.39
C GLN A 67 17.45 12.14 10.97
N ALA A 68 16.47 12.84 10.41
CA ALA A 68 16.56 13.48 9.10
C ALA A 68 17.59 14.62 9.06
N ARG A 69 17.87 15.27 10.19
CA ARG A 69 18.96 16.25 10.33
C ARG A 69 20.34 15.61 10.38
N LEU A 70 20.46 14.30 10.61
CA LEU A 70 21.74 13.60 10.73
C LEU A 70 21.99 12.66 9.56
N THR A 71 23.20 12.69 9.02
CA THR A 71 23.68 11.64 8.11
C THR A 71 23.93 10.34 8.85
N SER A 72 24.05 9.23 8.12
CA SER A 72 24.44 7.92 8.68
C SER A 72 25.76 7.94 9.46
N SER A 73 26.65 8.90 9.13
CA SER A 73 27.91 9.15 9.83
C SER A 73 27.77 9.98 11.12
N GLY A 74 26.55 10.39 11.48
CA GLY A 74 26.26 11.26 12.63
C GLY A 74 26.51 12.75 12.38
N LYS A 75 26.96 13.15 11.18
CA LYS A 75 27.15 14.57 10.83
C LYS A 75 25.81 15.25 10.59
N VAL A 76 25.67 16.48 11.08
CA VAL A 76 24.50 17.34 10.84
C VAL A 76 24.45 17.75 9.36
N ARG A 77 23.30 17.57 8.72
CA ARG A 77 23.02 18.04 7.36
C ARG A 77 22.84 19.55 7.35
N THR A 78 23.27 20.19 6.27
CA THR A 78 22.99 21.61 6.06
C THR A 78 21.47 21.85 5.91
N PRO A 79 20.96 23.04 6.28
CA PRO A 79 19.54 23.37 6.11
C PRO A 79 19.06 23.15 4.67
N ARG A 80 19.86 23.57 3.67
CA ARG A 80 19.57 23.36 2.25
C ARG A 80 19.46 21.87 1.88
N SER A 81 20.36 21.04 2.41
CA SER A 81 20.33 19.60 2.16
C SER A 81 19.10 18.94 2.79
N LEU A 82 18.74 19.33 4.02
CA LEU A 82 17.55 18.83 4.70
C LEU A 82 16.27 19.22 3.93
N ALA A 83 16.14 20.50 3.57
CA ALA A 83 15.00 21.00 2.81
C ALA A 83 14.85 20.25 1.47
N ARG A 84 15.96 20.01 0.75
CA ARG A 84 15.93 19.21 -0.48
C ARG A 84 15.45 17.78 -0.23
N THR A 85 15.91 17.14 0.85
CA THR A 85 15.46 15.79 1.22
C THR A 85 13.96 15.77 1.49
N LEU A 86 13.43 16.72 2.26
CA LEU A 86 12.00 16.81 2.54
C LEU A 86 11.17 17.08 1.28
N THR A 87 11.60 18.03 0.44
CA THR A 87 11.00 18.26 -0.89
C THR A 87 10.91 16.98 -1.70
N THR A 88 12.03 16.27 -1.85
CA THR A 88 12.11 15.10 -2.72
C THR A 88 11.28 13.94 -2.16
N ALA A 89 11.18 13.82 -0.83
CA ALA A 89 10.34 12.81 -0.18
C ALA A 89 8.86 13.08 -0.44
N TRP A 90 8.44 14.35 -0.37
CA TRP A 90 7.08 14.79 -0.68
C TRP A 90 6.72 14.58 -2.15
N GLU A 91 7.53 15.07 -3.08
CA GLU A 91 7.30 14.91 -4.54
C GLU A 91 7.18 13.43 -4.93
N ARG A 92 8.03 12.57 -4.34
CA ARG A 92 7.96 11.13 -4.57
C ARG A 92 6.67 10.52 -4.01
N ALA A 93 6.17 11.05 -2.90
CA ALA A 93 4.92 10.61 -2.31
C ALA A 93 3.70 11.10 -3.13
N GLU A 94 3.72 12.33 -3.66
CA GLU A 94 2.69 12.86 -4.59
C GLU A 94 2.61 12.00 -5.83
N LYS A 95 3.74 11.80 -6.51
CA LYS A 95 3.81 10.93 -7.69
C LYS A 95 3.27 9.53 -7.39
N ARG A 96 3.58 8.97 -6.23
CA ARG A 96 3.07 7.65 -5.82
C ARG A 96 1.57 7.68 -5.53
N ALA A 97 1.05 8.75 -4.94
CA ALA A 97 -0.38 8.91 -4.71
C ALA A 97 -1.15 9.04 -6.03
N GLU A 98 -0.57 9.71 -7.04
CA GLU A 98 -1.13 9.79 -8.39
C GLU A 98 -1.10 8.44 -9.12
N GLU A 99 0.04 7.74 -9.09
CA GLU A 99 0.22 6.43 -9.72
C GLU A 99 -0.58 5.32 -9.04
N SER A 100 -0.92 5.49 -7.77
CA SER A 100 -1.63 4.52 -6.97
C SER A 100 -2.48 5.25 -5.93
N PRO A 101 -3.68 5.73 -6.32
CA PRO A 101 -4.58 6.42 -5.41
C PRO A 101 -4.71 5.60 -4.14
N ALA A 102 -4.38 6.21 -3.00
CA ALA A 102 -4.50 5.55 -1.71
C ALA A 102 -5.96 5.13 -1.57
N TRP A 103 -6.18 3.83 -1.40
CA TRP A 103 -7.50 3.30 -1.15
C TRP A 103 -7.98 3.92 0.15
N THR A 104 -8.99 4.78 0.08
CA THR A 104 -9.68 5.26 1.28
C THR A 104 -10.23 4.06 2.05
N THR A 105 -10.40 4.19 3.37
CA THR A 105 -11.01 3.12 4.17
C THR A 105 -12.38 2.69 3.60
N GLU A 106 -13.12 3.64 3.05
CA GLU A 106 -14.40 3.42 2.38
C GLU A 106 -14.24 2.61 1.09
N THR A 107 -13.37 3.03 0.17
CA THR A 107 -13.12 2.28 -1.09
C THR A 107 -12.54 0.88 -0.84
N ALA A 108 -11.69 0.72 0.18
CA ALA A 108 -11.19 -0.58 0.61
C ALA A 108 -12.30 -1.48 1.15
N ARG A 109 -13.27 -0.91 1.87
CA ARG A 109 -14.44 -1.60 2.38
C ARG A 109 -15.39 -1.98 1.25
N ASP A 110 -15.69 -1.05 0.35
CA ASP A 110 -16.56 -1.29 -0.82
C ASP A 110 -16.00 -2.41 -1.69
N GLU A 111 -14.69 -2.44 -1.87
CA GLU A 111 -14.04 -3.53 -2.58
C GLU A 111 -14.06 -4.85 -1.84
N ALA A 112 -13.86 -4.83 -0.52
CA ALA A 112 -13.99 -6.03 0.29
C ALA A 112 -15.39 -6.63 0.14
N VAL A 113 -16.44 -5.79 0.18
CA VAL A 113 -17.84 -6.17 -0.07
C VAL A 113 -18.01 -6.71 -1.49
N ARG A 114 -17.51 -5.99 -2.51
CA ARG A 114 -17.60 -6.39 -3.92
C ARG A 114 -16.97 -7.77 -4.17
N ARG A 115 -15.75 -8.00 -3.67
CA ARG A 115 -15.06 -9.29 -3.79
C ARG A 115 -15.74 -10.38 -2.98
N ALA A 116 -16.17 -10.09 -1.75
CA ALA A 116 -16.91 -11.03 -0.91
C ALA A 116 -18.18 -11.51 -1.59
N GLN A 117 -18.97 -10.59 -2.16
CA GLN A 117 -20.19 -10.93 -2.90
C GLN A 117 -19.87 -11.82 -4.09
N ARG A 118 -18.85 -11.50 -4.89
CA ARG A 118 -18.48 -12.30 -6.05
C ARG A 118 -18.03 -13.72 -5.68
N VAL A 119 -17.32 -13.85 -4.56
CA VAL A 119 -16.92 -15.15 -4.01
C VAL A 119 -18.14 -15.95 -3.54
N ARG A 120 -19.14 -15.30 -2.93
CA ARG A 120 -20.40 -15.94 -2.56
C ARG A 120 -21.20 -16.38 -3.78
N ASP A 121 -21.30 -15.54 -4.82
CA ASP A 121 -21.97 -15.89 -6.06
C ASP A 121 -21.34 -17.15 -6.68
N LEU A 122 -20.01 -17.20 -6.76
CA LEU A 122 -19.26 -18.38 -7.22
C LEU A 122 -19.55 -19.61 -6.36
N ALA A 123 -19.57 -19.45 -5.03
CA ALA A 123 -19.83 -20.53 -4.10
C ALA A 123 -21.30 -20.99 -4.09
N ALA A 124 -22.23 -20.19 -4.63
CA ALA A 124 -23.64 -20.53 -4.80
C ALA A 124 -23.95 -21.10 -6.19
N ASP A 125 -23.10 -20.84 -7.18
CA ASP A 125 -23.28 -21.29 -8.57
C ASP A 125 -23.23 -22.83 -8.65
N PRO A 126 -24.33 -23.50 -9.05
CA PRO A 126 -24.38 -24.96 -9.14
C PRO A 126 -23.53 -25.53 -10.29
N ASP A 127 -23.22 -24.73 -11.31
CA ASP A 127 -22.48 -25.18 -12.50
C ASP A 127 -20.97 -25.28 -12.23
N VAL A 128 -20.48 -24.62 -11.18
CA VAL A 128 -19.08 -24.67 -10.77
C VAL A 128 -18.80 -25.95 -9.99
N LEU A 129 -17.82 -26.76 -10.39
CA LEU A 129 -17.52 -28.04 -9.75
C LEU A 129 -16.65 -27.89 -8.50
N LEU A 130 -17.15 -27.17 -7.49
CA LEU A 130 -16.52 -27.01 -6.19
C LEU A 130 -17.11 -27.97 -5.15
N PRO A 131 -16.27 -28.73 -4.41
CA PRO A 131 -16.72 -29.51 -3.26
C PRO A 131 -17.36 -28.62 -2.19
N ASP A 132 -18.39 -29.13 -1.50
CA ASP A 132 -19.12 -28.39 -0.46
C ASP A 132 -18.20 -27.79 0.61
N ALA A 133 -17.19 -28.54 1.05
CA ALA A 133 -16.21 -28.04 2.02
C ALA A 133 -15.42 -26.81 1.52
N GLN A 134 -15.16 -26.71 0.21
CA GLN A 134 -14.52 -25.54 -0.39
C GLN A 134 -15.49 -24.37 -0.49
N ARG A 135 -16.75 -24.62 -0.88
CA ARG A 135 -17.82 -23.60 -0.89
C ARG A 135 -18.01 -22.99 0.50
N THR A 136 -18.11 -23.82 1.54
CA THR A 136 -18.22 -23.38 2.94
C THR A 136 -17.03 -22.51 3.37
N LEU A 137 -15.81 -22.90 3.01
CA LEU A 137 -14.62 -22.11 3.34
C LEU A 137 -14.55 -20.78 2.59
N LEU A 138 -14.99 -20.74 1.32
CA LEU A 138 -15.08 -19.50 0.54
C LEU A 138 -16.09 -18.53 1.14
N CYS A 139 -17.29 -19.01 1.50
CA CYS A 139 -18.30 -18.20 2.18
C CYS A 139 -17.76 -17.66 3.51
N HIS A 140 -17.14 -18.51 4.33
CA HIS A 140 -16.54 -18.07 5.60
C HIS A 140 -15.43 -17.03 5.41
N ALA A 141 -14.58 -17.19 4.38
CA ALA A 141 -13.55 -16.20 4.06
C ALA A 141 -14.17 -14.86 3.61
N ALA A 142 -15.22 -14.89 2.80
CA ALA A 142 -15.97 -13.71 2.38
C ALA A 142 -16.58 -12.96 3.57
N ASP A 143 -17.22 -13.68 4.51
CA ASP A 143 -17.80 -13.09 5.72
C ASP A 143 -16.75 -12.43 6.61
N ARG A 144 -15.55 -13.03 6.71
CA ARG A 144 -14.43 -12.47 7.47
C ARG A 144 -13.84 -11.24 6.81
N ALA A 145 -13.71 -11.25 5.48
CA ALA A 145 -13.25 -10.09 4.72
C ALA A 145 -14.22 -8.90 4.88
N GLU A 146 -15.52 -9.16 4.72
CA GLU A 146 -16.57 -8.14 4.85
C GLU A 146 -16.66 -7.58 6.28
N SER A 147 -16.71 -8.43 7.30
CA SER A 147 -16.78 -7.98 8.70
C SER A 147 -15.57 -7.14 9.14
N THR A 148 -14.41 -7.34 8.51
CA THR A 148 -13.21 -6.53 8.78
C THR A 148 -13.04 -5.34 7.83
N GLY A 149 -13.88 -5.23 6.80
CA GLY A 149 -13.77 -4.21 5.75
C GLY A 149 -12.47 -4.31 4.96
N ARG A 150 -11.90 -5.52 4.81
CA ARG A 150 -10.62 -5.75 4.14
C ARG A 150 -10.73 -6.93 3.20
N THR A 151 -10.06 -6.85 2.05
CA THR A 151 -9.94 -7.97 1.09
C THR A 151 -9.10 -9.12 1.62
N LEU A 152 -8.39 -8.92 2.73
CA LEU A 152 -7.57 -9.91 3.42
C LEU A 152 -8.37 -10.57 4.57
N ALA A 153 -8.67 -11.86 4.41
CA ALA A 153 -9.31 -12.69 5.41
C ALA A 153 -8.27 -13.40 6.28
N ASN A 154 -8.36 -13.20 7.60
CA ASN A 154 -7.56 -13.91 8.58
C ASN A 154 -8.27 -15.23 8.97
N LEU A 155 -7.65 -16.36 8.63
CA LEU A 155 -8.24 -17.70 8.79
C LEU A 155 -7.39 -18.58 9.74
N PRO A 156 -7.56 -18.44 11.07
CA PRO A 156 -6.92 -19.32 12.03
C PRO A 156 -7.56 -20.72 11.95
N LEU A 157 -6.74 -21.77 11.80
CA LEU A 157 -7.23 -23.12 11.49
C LEU A 157 -8.31 -23.64 12.45
N GLN A 158 -8.16 -23.40 13.76
CA GLN A 158 -9.06 -23.97 14.76
C GLN A 158 -10.39 -23.20 14.87
N PRO A 159 -10.41 -21.86 15.01
CA PRO A 159 -11.66 -21.11 14.92
C PRO A 159 -12.37 -21.25 13.57
N THR A 160 -11.62 -21.37 12.46
CA THR A 160 -12.22 -21.64 11.14
C THR A 160 -12.86 -23.03 11.09
N ALA A 161 -12.23 -24.06 11.66
CA ALA A 161 -12.80 -25.40 11.78
C ALA A 161 -14.11 -25.38 12.58
N GLU A 162 -14.10 -24.70 13.73
CA GLU A 162 -15.28 -24.52 14.59
C GLU A 162 -16.42 -23.79 13.85
N ALA A 163 -16.11 -22.69 13.16
CA ALA A 163 -17.10 -21.89 12.44
C ALA A 163 -17.70 -22.61 11.21
N THR A 164 -16.93 -23.48 10.55
CA THR A 164 -17.36 -24.17 9.32
C THR A 164 -17.88 -25.59 9.57
N GLY A 165 -17.76 -26.11 10.81
CA GLY A 165 -18.06 -27.50 11.14
C GLY A 165 -17.08 -28.52 10.54
N LEU A 166 -16.01 -28.07 9.89
CA LEU A 166 -14.99 -28.93 9.30
C LEU A 166 -13.94 -29.34 10.33
N THR A 167 -13.25 -30.46 10.09
CA THR A 167 -12.07 -30.79 10.91
C THR A 167 -10.89 -29.88 10.56
N VAL A 168 -9.99 -29.62 11.52
CA VAL A 168 -8.76 -28.84 11.28
C VAL A 168 -7.92 -29.38 10.12
N LYS A 169 -7.88 -30.72 9.96
CA LYS A 169 -7.19 -31.38 8.84
C LYS A 169 -7.86 -31.06 7.50
N ALA A 170 -9.19 -31.12 7.44
CA ALA A 170 -9.96 -30.78 6.26
C ALA A 170 -9.80 -29.29 5.89
N VAL A 171 -9.89 -28.38 6.86
CA VAL A 171 -9.64 -26.94 6.65
C VAL A 171 -8.27 -26.71 6.01
N ARG A 172 -7.21 -27.29 6.59
CA ARG A 172 -5.85 -27.16 6.03
C ARG A 172 -5.75 -27.69 4.60
N TYR A 173 -6.33 -28.87 4.35
CA TYR A 173 -6.32 -29.50 3.03
C TYR A 173 -7.04 -28.64 1.99
N HIS A 174 -8.26 -28.20 2.28
CA HIS A 174 -9.08 -27.43 1.36
C HIS A 174 -8.57 -26.00 1.15
N LEU A 175 -8.03 -25.33 2.17
CA LEU A 175 -7.35 -24.04 1.98
C LEU A 175 -6.17 -24.15 1.01
N GLY A 176 -5.37 -25.22 1.11
CA GLY A 176 -4.28 -25.44 0.16
C GLY A 176 -4.77 -25.72 -1.27
N ARG A 177 -5.95 -26.33 -1.43
CA ARG A 177 -6.56 -26.55 -2.76
C ARG A 177 -7.13 -25.27 -3.34
N LEU A 178 -7.79 -24.44 -2.53
CA LEU A 178 -8.28 -23.12 -2.92
C LEU A 178 -7.12 -22.19 -3.31
N ASP A 179 -6.01 -22.24 -2.56
CA ASP A 179 -4.76 -21.53 -2.88
C ASP A 179 -4.16 -21.97 -4.22
N ALA A 180 -4.02 -23.28 -4.42
CA ALA A 180 -3.53 -23.83 -5.68
C ALA A 180 -4.42 -23.51 -6.89
N ALA A 181 -5.74 -23.35 -6.66
CA ALA A 181 -6.71 -22.97 -7.67
C ALA A 181 -6.76 -21.45 -7.92
N GLY A 182 -6.14 -20.63 -7.07
CA GLY A 182 -6.22 -19.16 -7.11
C GLY A 182 -7.58 -18.61 -6.67
N LEU A 183 -8.42 -19.41 -6.01
CA LEU A 183 -9.72 -19.02 -5.48
C LEU A 183 -9.62 -18.35 -4.10
N LEU A 184 -8.50 -18.55 -3.43
CA LEU A 184 -7.98 -17.73 -2.34
C LEU A 184 -6.48 -17.59 -2.59
N VAL A 185 -5.84 -16.49 -2.20
CA VAL A 185 -4.39 -16.33 -2.37
C VAL A 185 -3.73 -16.21 -1.01
N LEU A 186 -2.84 -17.13 -0.66
CA LEU A 186 -2.09 -17.03 0.58
C LEU A 186 -1.08 -15.87 0.51
N VAL A 187 -1.36 -14.78 1.24
CA VAL A 187 -0.48 -13.60 1.31
C VAL A 187 0.56 -13.76 2.40
N GLU A 188 0.13 -14.15 3.60
CA GLU A 188 1.03 -14.36 4.73
C GLU A 188 0.79 -15.73 5.35
N ARG A 189 1.82 -16.55 5.36
CA ARG A 189 1.79 -17.83 6.07
C ARG A 189 1.91 -17.57 7.57
N GLY A 190 0.97 -18.13 8.32
CA GLY A 190 0.98 -18.08 9.78
C GLY A 190 2.32 -18.52 10.37
N ARG A 191 2.96 -17.66 11.16
CA ARG A 191 4.20 -17.98 11.89
C ARG A 191 3.92 -18.38 13.33
N TRP A 192 4.69 -19.33 13.83
CA TRP A 192 4.71 -19.65 15.25
C TRP A 192 5.31 -18.48 16.04
N VAL A 193 4.54 -17.92 16.98
CA VAL A 193 5.04 -16.87 17.88
C VAL A 193 5.60 -17.53 19.12
N GLY A 194 6.89 -17.32 19.36
CA GLY A 194 7.63 -17.88 20.48
C GLY A 194 9.09 -18.10 20.09
N ASP A 195 9.98 -17.23 20.56
CA ASP A 195 11.42 -17.36 20.33
C ASP A 195 11.95 -18.56 21.14
N PRO A 196 12.46 -19.64 20.48
CA PRO A 196 12.98 -20.79 21.20
C PRO A 196 14.14 -20.42 22.13
N ARG A 197 14.85 -19.30 21.87
CA ARG A 197 15.99 -18.86 22.67
C ARG A 197 15.61 -18.11 23.96
N LYS A 198 14.37 -17.62 24.08
CA LYS A 198 13.84 -17.02 25.32
C LYS A 198 13.20 -18.04 26.27
N ALA A 199 13.14 -19.32 25.89
CA ALA A 199 12.63 -20.41 26.72
C ALA A 199 13.53 -20.77 27.92
N GLY A 200 14.62 -20.02 28.16
CA GLY A 200 15.45 -20.14 29.36
C GLY A 200 14.92 -19.39 30.60
N ALA A 201 13.88 -18.57 30.46
CA ALA A 201 13.30 -17.84 31.59
C ALA A 201 12.11 -18.62 32.20
N LYS A 202 12.38 -19.31 33.31
CA LYS A 202 11.45 -20.01 34.22
C LYS A 202 10.92 -21.37 33.71
N ARG A 203 11.43 -22.43 34.34
CA ARG A 203 11.16 -23.87 34.14
C ARG A 203 9.67 -24.31 34.19
N ASN A 204 8.73 -23.45 34.55
CA ASN A 204 7.32 -23.81 34.80
C ASN A 204 6.28 -23.09 33.94
N THR A 205 6.68 -22.32 32.93
CA THR A 205 5.71 -21.72 32.00
C THR A 205 6.11 -22.11 30.59
N THR A 206 5.60 -23.25 30.11
CA THR A 206 5.76 -23.65 28.72
C THR A 206 5.20 -22.51 27.87
N PRO A 207 6.01 -21.75 27.11
CA PRO A 207 5.48 -20.72 26.25
C PRO A 207 4.59 -21.43 25.23
N ARG A 208 3.27 -21.29 25.39
CA ARG A 208 2.30 -21.82 24.42
C ARG A 208 2.61 -21.12 23.11
N ARG A 209 3.21 -21.86 22.17
CA ARG A 209 3.42 -21.39 20.81
C ARG A 209 2.03 -21.21 20.21
N THR A 210 1.54 -19.98 20.16
CA THR A 210 0.32 -19.67 19.42
C THR A 210 0.71 -19.48 17.96
N PRO A 211 0.21 -20.32 17.04
CA PRO A 211 0.40 -20.06 15.62
C PRO A 211 -0.36 -18.78 15.27
N ARG A 212 0.33 -17.80 14.68
CA ARG A 212 -0.38 -16.75 13.95
C ARG A 212 -1.18 -17.42 12.85
N ALA A 213 -2.38 -16.91 12.63
CA ALA A 213 -3.22 -17.35 11.55
C ALA A 213 -2.57 -17.07 10.19
N SER A 214 -2.96 -17.83 9.18
CA SER A 214 -2.59 -17.50 7.80
C SER A 214 -3.57 -16.46 7.26
N VAL A 215 -3.05 -15.51 6.49
CA VAL A 215 -3.82 -14.43 5.88
C VAL A 215 -4.00 -14.77 4.40
N TYR A 216 -5.25 -14.87 3.98
CA TYR A 216 -5.64 -15.13 2.60
C TYR A 216 -6.30 -13.90 2.01
N GLN A 217 -6.02 -13.60 0.75
CA GLN A 217 -6.67 -12.54 -0.01
C GLN A 217 -7.81 -13.14 -0.83
N LEU A 218 -8.94 -12.42 -0.85
CA LEU A 218 -10.00 -12.71 -1.81
C LEU A 218 -9.53 -12.38 -3.23
N PRO A 219 -9.73 -13.29 -4.20
CA PRO A 219 -9.26 -13.10 -5.56
C PRO A 219 -9.89 -11.87 -6.19
N ASP A 220 -9.21 -11.31 -7.19
CA ASP A 220 -9.80 -10.27 -8.01
C ASP A 220 -10.98 -10.83 -8.82
N VAL A 221 -11.93 -9.97 -9.17
CA VAL A 221 -13.08 -10.33 -10.01
C VAL A 221 -12.60 -10.88 -11.36
N GLU A 222 -11.54 -10.30 -11.92
CA GLU A 222 -10.91 -10.77 -13.16
C GLU A 222 -10.24 -12.15 -13.00
N ALA A 223 -9.64 -12.40 -11.83
CA ALA A 223 -9.02 -13.69 -11.53
C ALA A 223 -10.08 -14.80 -11.43
N LEU A 224 -11.23 -14.50 -10.82
CA LEU A 224 -12.38 -15.41 -10.78
C LEU A 224 -12.94 -15.71 -12.17
N ALA A 225 -13.08 -14.69 -13.02
CA ALA A 225 -13.50 -14.88 -14.41
C ALA A 225 -12.55 -15.81 -15.18
N THR A 226 -11.24 -15.68 -14.93
CA THR A 226 -10.23 -16.55 -15.53
C THR A 226 -10.40 -18.01 -15.08
N TYR A 227 -10.68 -18.26 -13.80
CA TYR A 227 -10.94 -19.61 -13.29
C TYR A 227 -12.14 -20.26 -14.00
N LEU A 228 -13.27 -19.54 -14.07
CA LEU A 228 -14.49 -19.99 -14.75
C LEU A 228 -14.27 -20.28 -16.24
N SER A 229 -13.45 -19.45 -16.91
CA SER A 229 -13.12 -19.65 -18.33
C SER A 229 -12.20 -20.84 -18.59
N ARG A 230 -11.43 -21.30 -17.58
CA ARG A 230 -10.56 -22.49 -17.71
C ARG A 230 -11.33 -23.78 -17.58
N GLU A 231 -12.37 -23.83 -16.76
CA GLU A 231 -13.22 -25.03 -16.63
C GLU A 231 -14.11 -25.25 -17.87
N THR A 232 -14.57 -24.19 -18.52
CA THR A 232 -15.37 -24.28 -19.76
C THR A 232 -14.55 -24.73 -20.97
N ARG A 233 -13.22 -24.57 -20.94
CA ARG A 233 -12.35 -25.24 -21.90
C ARG A 233 -12.22 -26.69 -21.47
N GLN A 234 -13.16 -27.52 -21.95
CA GLN A 234 -13.03 -28.99 -21.95
C GLN A 234 -11.58 -29.33 -22.26
N VAL A 235 -10.84 -29.78 -21.24
CA VAL A 235 -9.55 -30.41 -21.45
C VAL A 235 -9.87 -31.70 -22.16
N CYS A 236 -9.84 -31.68 -23.50
CA CYS A 236 -9.96 -32.89 -24.29
C CYS A 236 -9.00 -33.90 -23.67
N PRO A 237 -9.45 -35.13 -23.36
CA PRO A 237 -8.57 -36.14 -22.80
C PRO A 237 -7.37 -36.24 -23.73
N LYS A 238 -6.16 -36.01 -23.20
CA LYS A 238 -4.92 -36.18 -23.96
C LYS A 238 -4.93 -37.60 -24.47
N ARG A 239 -5.26 -37.75 -25.76
CA ARG A 239 -5.22 -39.01 -26.47
C ARG A 239 -3.75 -39.44 -26.46
N GLN A 240 -3.42 -40.37 -25.57
CA GLN A 240 -2.20 -41.15 -25.68
C GLN A 240 -2.35 -42.03 -26.93
N THR A 241 -1.94 -41.50 -28.07
CA THR A 241 -1.66 -42.31 -29.25
C THR A 241 -0.33 -41.81 -29.80
N GLY A 242 0.73 -42.53 -29.43
CA GLY A 242 2.00 -42.44 -30.11
C GLY A 242 1.79 -42.86 -31.57
N VAL A 243 2.06 -41.92 -32.46
CA VAL A 243 2.39 -42.20 -33.86
C VAL A 243 3.64 -41.35 -34.15
N PRO A 244 4.74 -41.95 -34.63
CA PRO A 244 5.92 -41.18 -35.01
C PRO A 244 5.62 -40.40 -36.29
N GLN A 245 5.79 -39.07 -36.24
CA GLN A 245 5.68 -38.21 -37.41
C GLN A 245 7.08 -38.04 -38.02
N PRO A 246 7.25 -38.24 -39.34
CA PRO A 246 8.54 -38.09 -40.00
C PRO A 246 8.88 -36.62 -40.23
N ASP A 247 10.18 -36.36 -40.21
CA ASP A 247 10.85 -35.09 -40.50
C ASP A 247 10.36 -34.46 -41.80
N SER A 248 10.04 -33.16 -41.75
CA SER A 248 9.93 -32.33 -42.94
C SER A 248 10.06 -30.85 -42.59
N GLY A 249 11.16 -30.25 -43.07
CA GLY A 249 11.06 -28.98 -43.80
C GLY A 249 11.16 -27.70 -42.98
N SER A 250 12.40 -27.21 -42.87
CA SER A 250 12.75 -25.83 -42.56
C SER A 250 12.05 -24.82 -43.49
N VAL A 251 11.55 -23.71 -42.94
CA VAL A 251 11.18 -22.50 -43.70
C VAL A 251 11.73 -21.26 -42.98
N PRO A 252 12.21 -20.22 -43.72
CA PRO A 252 13.11 -19.20 -43.20
C PRO A 252 12.42 -18.05 -42.44
N GLN A 253 13.20 -17.42 -41.56
CA GLN A 253 12.88 -16.18 -40.85
C GLN A 253 12.87 -14.98 -41.81
N HIS A 254 11.75 -14.24 -41.86
CA HIS A 254 11.73 -12.85 -42.35
C HIS A 254 11.80 -11.89 -41.16
N GLN A 255 12.92 -11.17 -41.04
CA GLN A 255 13.04 -9.98 -40.20
C GLN A 255 12.47 -8.78 -40.96
N THR A 256 11.45 -8.13 -40.40
CA THR A 256 10.99 -6.80 -40.81
C THR A 256 11.31 -5.82 -39.71
N GLY A 257 12.20 -4.86 -40.01
CA GLY A 257 12.60 -3.77 -39.14
C GLY A 257 11.48 -2.75 -38.95
N VAL A 258 11.38 -2.23 -37.73
CA VAL A 258 10.49 -1.13 -37.35
C VAL A 258 11.35 0.13 -37.19
N PRO A 259 11.03 1.26 -37.86
CA PRO A 259 11.76 2.52 -37.68
C PRO A 259 11.33 3.26 -36.41
N GLN A 260 12.31 3.85 -35.71
CA GLN A 260 12.15 4.78 -34.59
C GLN A 260 11.68 6.16 -35.07
N PRO A 261 10.69 6.81 -34.42
CA PRO A 261 10.39 8.23 -34.64
C PRO A 261 11.33 9.14 -33.83
N ALA A 262 11.63 10.28 -34.46
CA ALA A 262 12.51 11.35 -34.00
C ALA A 262 11.98 12.09 -32.76
N MET A 263 12.91 12.61 -31.96
CA MET A 263 12.64 13.49 -30.82
C MET A 263 12.35 14.92 -31.28
N THR A 264 11.41 15.58 -30.61
CA THR A 264 11.08 17.00 -30.79
C THR A 264 11.60 17.82 -29.61
N GLU A 265 12.26 18.95 -29.92
CA GLU A 265 12.64 20.09 -29.06
C GLU A 265 11.51 20.51 -28.10
N GLU A 266 11.73 20.60 -26.80
CA GLU A 266 12.36 21.71 -26.04
C GLU A 266 11.55 23.01 -26.05
N ALA A 267 10.85 23.28 -24.93
CA ALA A 267 10.30 24.59 -24.59
C ALA A 267 10.85 25.00 -23.22
N ALA A 268 11.64 26.07 -23.22
CA ALA A 268 12.29 26.65 -22.05
C ALA A 268 11.27 27.38 -21.15
N VAL A 269 11.29 27.06 -19.85
CA VAL A 269 10.54 27.75 -18.80
C VAL A 269 11.47 28.76 -18.11
N PRO A 270 11.05 30.02 -17.89
CA PRO A 270 11.90 31.04 -17.28
C PRO A 270 12.19 30.74 -15.80
N ALA A 271 13.48 30.78 -15.44
CA ALA A 271 13.96 30.52 -14.09
C ALA A 271 13.67 31.70 -13.14
N LEU A 272 13.08 31.41 -11.99
CA LEU A 272 12.96 32.36 -10.87
C LEU A 272 14.32 32.52 -10.16
N PRO A 273 14.62 33.71 -9.62
CA PRO A 273 15.89 34.00 -8.96
C PRO A 273 16.03 33.18 -7.67
N ILE A 274 17.08 32.35 -7.61
CA ILE A 274 17.44 31.55 -6.43
C ILE A 274 18.32 32.43 -5.53
N PRO A 275 17.95 32.65 -4.24
CA PRO A 275 18.80 33.39 -3.32
C PRO A 275 20.08 32.61 -2.98
N GLY A 276 21.19 33.35 -2.85
CA GLY A 276 22.53 32.83 -2.62
C GLY A 276 22.75 32.15 -1.26
N PRO A 277 23.91 31.49 -1.06
CA PRO A 277 24.12 30.47 -0.02
C PRO A 277 24.37 30.99 1.42
N ASN A 278 24.20 32.28 1.71
CA ASN A 278 24.45 32.85 3.05
C ASN A 278 23.19 33.52 3.58
N VAL A 279 22.20 32.72 3.95
CA VAL A 279 21.00 33.20 4.65
C VAL A 279 21.14 32.84 6.13
N THR A 280 21.12 33.84 7.00
CA THR A 280 21.23 33.68 8.45
C THR A 280 19.94 33.10 9.05
N ASP A 281 19.99 32.52 10.25
CA ASP A 281 18.80 31.95 10.91
C ASP A 281 17.69 33.00 11.14
N GLU A 282 18.05 34.28 11.27
CA GLU A 282 17.08 35.39 11.35
C GLU A 282 16.39 35.63 10.00
N GLU A 283 17.15 35.66 8.90
CA GLU A 283 16.57 35.78 7.56
C GLU A 283 15.71 34.56 7.21
N TRP A 284 16.02 33.37 7.76
CA TRP A 284 15.21 32.18 7.60
C TRP A 284 13.88 32.26 8.35
N THR A 285 13.89 32.84 9.54
CA THR A 285 12.68 33.09 10.33
C THR A 285 11.79 34.12 9.62
N VAL A 286 12.38 35.18 9.06
CA VAL A 286 11.67 36.20 8.26
C VAL A 286 11.08 35.58 7.00
N MET A 287 11.80 34.68 6.32
CA MET A 287 11.31 34.04 5.09
C MET A 287 10.15 33.07 5.37
N LEU A 288 10.21 32.33 6.49
CA LEU A 288 9.10 31.49 6.95
C LEU A 288 7.87 32.31 7.34
N GLN A 289 8.06 33.46 7.99
CA GLN A 289 6.98 34.36 8.34
C GLN A 289 6.32 34.99 7.10
N ALA A 290 7.12 35.38 6.10
CA ALA A 290 6.62 35.88 4.81
C ALA A 290 5.82 34.80 4.04
N LEU A 291 6.21 33.53 4.13
CA LEU A 291 5.46 32.42 3.52
C LEU A 291 4.10 32.17 4.22
N VAL A 292 4.05 32.31 5.55
CA VAL A 292 2.80 32.23 6.32
C VAL A 292 1.86 33.38 5.95
N GLU A 293 2.38 34.60 5.82
CA GLU A 293 1.60 35.78 5.43
C GLU A 293 1.10 35.70 3.98
N HIS A 294 1.92 35.16 3.06
CA HIS A 294 1.51 34.92 1.68
C HIS A 294 0.38 33.89 1.58
N ARG A 295 0.39 32.84 2.42
CA ARG A 295 -0.71 31.86 2.51
C ARG A 295 -2.00 32.49 3.06
N ALA A 296 -1.90 33.30 4.11
CA ALA A 296 -3.04 34.06 4.62
C ALA A 296 -3.61 35.06 3.60
N SER A 297 -2.77 35.57 2.68
CA SER A 297 -3.21 36.40 1.54
C SER A 297 -3.93 35.56 0.47
N ALA A 298 -3.35 34.42 0.08
CA ALA A 298 -3.91 33.52 -0.92
C ALA A 298 -5.29 32.95 -0.50
N ASP A 299 -5.44 32.59 0.78
CA ASP A 299 -6.71 32.11 1.34
C ASP A 299 -7.78 33.21 1.38
N ARG A 300 -7.40 34.49 1.55
CA ARG A 300 -8.32 35.64 1.46
C ARG A 300 -8.81 35.89 0.03
N THR A 301 -7.95 35.72 -0.96
CA THR A 301 -8.36 35.79 -2.39
C THR A 301 -9.27 34.62 -2.78
N ALA A 302 -8.99 33.40 -2.32
CA ALA A 302 -9.85 32.24 -2.58
C ALA A 302 -11.22 32.34 -1.88
N ALA A 303 -11.27 32.96 -0.69
CA ALA A 303 -12.53 33.25 0.00
C ALA A 303 -13.32 34.41 -0.66
N GLY A 304 -12.63 35.42 -1.19
CA GLY A 304 -13.23 36.55 -1.92
C GLY A 304 -13.86 36.17 -3.25
N GLU A 305 -13.25 35.25 -4.01
CA GLU A 305 -13.83 34.74 -5.26
C GLU A 305 -15.11 33.92 -5.03
N ARG A 306 -15.25 33.24 -3.88
CA ARG A 306 -16.48 32.50 -3.55
C ARG A 306 -17.69 33.39 -3.28
N HIS A 307 -17.50 34.67 -2.92
CA HIS A 307 -18.62 35.61 -2.73
C HIS A 307 -19.07 36.29 -4.03
N LEU A 308 -18.25 36.26 -5.09
CA LEU A 308 -18.60 36.89 -6.38
C LEU A 308 -19.49 36.00 -7.28
N TYR A 309 -19.62 34.70 -6.97
CA TYR A 309 -20.46 33.76 -7.74
C TYR A 309 -21.86 33.51 -7.15
N VAL A 310 -22.24 34.15 -6.03
CA VAL A 310 -23.58 33.97 -5.42
C VAL A 310 -24.57 35.09 -5.78
N VAL A 311 -24.14 36.15 -6.47
CA VAL A 311 -25.02 37.27 -6.87
C VAL A 311 -25.23 37.29 -8.39
N ARG A 312 -25.80 36.22 -8.96
CA ARG A 312 -26.29 36.26 -10.35
C ARG A 312 -27.34 35.20 -10.70
N GLU A 313 -28.21 34.83 -9.76
CA GLU A 313 -29.43 34.06 -10.08
C GLU A 313 -30.60 34.61 -9.28
N GLU A 314 -31.14 35.77 -9.68
CA GLU A 314 -32.51 36.19 -9.34
C GLU A 314 -32.86 37.39 -10.22
N THR A 315 -33.32 37.13 -11.44
CA THR A 315 -34.26 37.98 -12.22
C THR A 315 -34.55 37.33 -13.58
N ARG A 316 -35.54 36.44 -13.62
CA ARG A 316 -36.63 36.41 -14.60
C ARG A 316 -37.61 35.28 -14.33
#